data_AF-A0A1F7I700-F1
#
_entry.id   AF-A0A1F7I700-F1
#
_cell.length_a   1.000
_cell.length_b   1.000
_cell.length_c   1.000
_cell.angle_alpha   90.00
_cell.angle_beta   90.00
_cell.angle_gamma   90.00
#
_symmetry.space_group_name_H-M   'P 1'
#
loop_
_entity.id
_entity.type
_entity.pdbx_description
1 polymer ?
#
loop_
_entity_poly.entity_id
_entity_poly.type
_entity_poly.pdbx_seq_one_letter_code
_entity_poly.pdbx_strand_id
1 'polypeptide(L)'
;MKYIFILLLIFAILFLFFKDKFVKQNDNQSIIPTQQLSITNKEDSKITNTQTDFPQQQIIAEGLDTPWAITFLPEGDLLVTERSGRVRLILKDKGLQVSEVVELKEVEEIGEGGLLGIISNPLEELI
;
A
#
# COMPACT_ATOMS: atom_id res chain seq x y z
N MET A 1 -14.73 8.21 -42.74
CA MET A 1 -16.14 7.87 -42.39
C MET A 1 -16.38 6.36 -42.31
N LYS A 2 -16.15 5.54 -43.36
CA LYS A 2 -16.46 4.09 -43.33
C LYS A 2 -15.76 3.27 -42.23
N TYR A 3 -14.51 3.55 -41.93
CA TYR A 3 -13.73 2.82 -40.92
C TYR A 3 -14.13 3.14 -39.48
N ILE A 4 -14.79 4.28 -39.23
CA ILE A 4 -15.22 4.68 -37.87
C ILE A 4 -16.31 3.73 -37.35
N PHE A 5 -17.24 3.34 -38.23
CA PHE A 5 -18.30 2.39 -37.91
C PHE A 5 -17.76 0.98 -37.67
N ILE A 6 -16.75 0.56 -38.44
CA ILE A 6 -16.09 -0.74 -38.26
C ILE A 6 -15.34 -0.77 -36.92
N LEU A 7 -14.66 0.32 -36.54
CA LEU A 7 -13.91 0.40 -35.29
C LEU A 7 -14.83 0.43 -34.06
N LEU A 8 -15.97 1.14 -34.15
CA LEU A 8 -17.00 1.12 -33.11
C LEU A 8 -17.68 -0.25 -32.96
N LEU A 9 -17.91 -0.96 -34.07
CA LEU A 9 -18.47 -2.31 -34.05
C LEU A 9 -17.51 -3.29 -33.36
N ILE A 10 -16.22 -3.22 -33.70
CA ILE A 10 -15.16 -4.05 -33.07
C ILE A 10 -15.07 -3.75 -31.58
N PHE A 11 -15.09 -2.47 -31.18
CA PHE A 11 -15.06 -2.06 -29.78
C PHE A 11 -16.30 -2.56 -29.01
N ALA A 12 -17.51 -2.45 -29.58
CA ALA A 12 -18.73 -2.94 -28.96
C ALA A 12 -18.71 -4.46 -28.77
N ILE A 13 -18.22 -5.21 -29.76
CA ILE A 13 -18.05 -6.68 -29.65
C ILE A 13 -17.05 -7.00 -28.56
N LEU A 14 -15.88 -6.33 -28.53
CA LEU A 14 -14.88 -6.48 -27.47
C LEU A 14 -15.46 -6.20 -26.08
N PHE A 15 -16.22 -5.12 -25.92
CA PHE A 15 -16.84 -4.76 -24.64
C PHE A 15 -17.82 -5.84 -24.15
N LEU A 16 -18.61 -6.43 -25.05
CA LEU A 16 -19.51 -7.55 -24.73
C LEU A 16 -18.74 -8.79 -24.28
N PHE A 17 -17.61 -9.11 -24.93
CA PHE A 17 -16.75 -10.25 -24.54
C PHE A 17 -16.00 -10.03 -23.22
N PHE A 18 -15.62 -8.78 -22.91
CA PHE A 18 -14.84 -8.46 -21.71
C PHE A 18 -15.69 -8.16 -20.48
N LYS A 19 -16.97 -7.78 -20.64
CA LYS A 19 -17.87 -7.54 -19.50
C LYS A 19 -18.02 -8.76 -18.60
N ASP A 20 -18.09 -9.96 -19.18
CA ASP A 20 -18.27 -11.22 -18.44
C ASP A 20 -17.02 -11.64 -17.66
N LYS A 21 -15.84 -11.14 -18.04
CA LYS A 21 -14.58 -11.42 -17.34
C LYS A 21 -14.32 -10.52 -16.12
N PHE A 22 -15.10 -9.45 -15.94
CA PHE A 22 -14.83 -8.44 -14.92
C PHE A 22 -15.70 -8.58 -13.65
N VAL A 23 -16.55 -9.61 -13.53
CA VAL A 23 -17.47 -9.78 -12.39
C VAL A 23 -17.31 -11.14 -11.69
N LYS A 24 -16.08 -11.55 -11.38
CA LYS A 24 -15.89 -12.63 -10.39
C LYS A 24 -14.53 -12.65 -9.71
N GLN A 25 -14.39 -11.87 -8.64
CA GLN A 25 -13.58 -12.21 -7.48
C GLN A 25 -13.97 -11.34 -6.28
N ASN A 26 -14.92 -11.80 -5.47
CA ASN A 26 -14.84 -11.59 -4.03
C ASN A 26 -15.66 -12.66 -3.28
N ASP A 27 -15.35 -13.93 -3.53
CA ASP A 27 -15.67 -14.99 -2.58
C ASP A 27 -14.38 -15.25 -1.80
N ASN A 28 -14.35 -14.72 -0.57
CA ASN A 28 -13.28 -14.91 0.41
C ASN A 28 -12.94 -16.40 0.55
N GLN A 29 -11.84 -16.84 -0.06
CA GLN A 29 -11.13 -18.05 0.35
C GLN A 29 -9.64 -17.76 0.44
N SER A 30 -9.23 -17.25 1.62
CA SER A 30 -7.87 -17.43 2.11
C SER A 30 -7.67 -18.91 2.39
N ILE A 31 -7.00 -19.60 1.47
CA ILE A 31 -6.53 -20.97 1.68
C ILE A 31 -5.28 -20.88 2.57
N ILE A 32 -5.46 -21.02 3.88
CA ILE A 32 -4.36 -21.32 4.79
C ILE A 32 -4.01 -22.80 4.58
N PRO A 33 -2.73 -23.20 4.38
CA PRO A 33 -2.35 -24.61 4.37
C PRO A 33 -2.63 -25.25 5.73
N THR A 34 -3.59 -26.16 5.80
CA THR A 34 -3.94 -26.90 7.00
C THR A 34 -2.79 -27.83 7.42
N GLN A 35 -2.02 -27.45 8.45
CA GLN A 35 -1.36 -28.46 9.29
C GLN A 35 -2.43 -29.10 10.16
N GLN A 36 -2.76 -30.35 9.83
CA GLN A 36 -3.73 -31.14 10.58
C GLN A 36 -3.11 -31.63 11.89
N LEU A 37 -3.23 -30.82 12.95
CA LEU A 37 -3.02 -31.27 14.33
C LEU A 37 -4.29 -31.99 14.80
N SER A 38 -4.27 -33.31 14.81
CA SER A 38 -5.30 -34.12 15.44
C SER A 38 -5.20 -34.00 16.96
N ILE A 39 -6.11 -33.25 17.58
CA ILE A 39 -6.37 -33.33 19.02
C ILE A 39 -7.83 -33.74 19.21
N THR A 40 -8.03 -35.04 19.34
CA THR A 40 -9.20 -35.57 20.05
C THR A 40 -8.97 -35.25 21.52
N ASN A 41 -9.76 -34.34 22.10
CA ASN A 41 -10.19 -34.44 23.50
C ASN A 41 -11.51 -33.69 23.67
N LYS A 42 -12.48 -34.48 24.14
CA LYS A 42 -13.82 -34.12 24.59
C LYS A 42 -13.71 -33.45 25.97
N GLU A 43 -14.61 -32.51 26.24
CA GLU A 43 -14.82 -31.77 27.51
C GLU A 43 -13.85 -30.61 27.81
N ASP A 44 -14.19 -29.40 27.32
CA ASP A 44 -14.52 -28.24 28.16
C ASP A 44 -14.92 -27.04 27.28
N SER A 45 -16.22 -26.79 27.19
CA SER A 45 -16.80 -25.67 26.45
C SER A 45 -16.49 -24.34 27.14
N LYS A 46 -15.31 -23.78 26.88
CA LYS A 46 -15.11 -22.34 26.98
C LYS A 46 -15.35 -21.76 25.60
N ILE A 47 -16.51 -21.14 25.42
CA ILE A 47 -16.85 -20.39 24.21
C ILE A 47 -15.89 -19.20 24.17
N THR A 48 -14.73 -19.37 23.53
CA THR A 48 -13.85 -18.25 23.20
C THR A 48 -14.57 -17.47 22.12
N ASN A 49 -15.30 -16.44 22.54
CA ASN A 49 -15.74 -15.35 21.67
C ASN A 49 -14.53 -14.96 20.83
N THR A 50 -14.52 -15.38 19.57
CA THR A 50 -13.53 -14.92 18.61
C THR A 50 -13.96 -13.53 18.20
N GLN A 51 -13.87 -12.59 19.15
CA GLN A 51 -13.80 -11.18 18.82
C GLN A 51 -12.58 -11.06 17.92
N THR A 52 -12.83 -10.74 16.66
CA THR A 52 -11.79 -10.46 15.69
C THR A 52 -11.10 -9.19 16.17
N ASP A 53 -10.00 -9.35 16.91
CA ASP A 53 -9.17 -8.25 17.36
C ASP A 53 -8.45 -7.70 16.12
N PHE A 54 -9.05 -6.67 15.51
CA PHE A 54 -8.41 -5.96 14.42
C PHE A 54 -7.25 -5.13 14.99
N PRO A 55 -6.07 -5.12 14.33
CA PRO A 55 -4.98 -4.29 14.78
C PRO A 55 -5.45 -2.83 14.86
N GLN A 56 -5.20 -2.19 15.99
CA GLN A 56 -5.48 -0.77 16.17
C GLN A 56 -4.66 0.04 15.15
N GLN A 57 -5.35 0.81 14.30
CA GLN A 57 -4.69 1.72 13.35
C GLN A 57 -4.58 3.11 13.98
N GLN A 58 -3.44 3.77 13.76
CA GLN A 58 -3.23 5.16 14.15
C GLN A 58 -2.71 5.96 12.96
N ILE A 59 -3.22 7.19 12.79
CA ILE A 59 -2.67 8.15 11.84
C ILE A 59 -1.39 8.74 12.42
N ILE A 60 -0.30 8.65 11.67
CA ILE A 60 1.03 9.15 12.08
C ILE A 60 1.47 10.41 11.30
N ALA A 61 0.84 10.69 10.16
CA ALA A 61 1.07 11.88 9.35
C ALA A 61 -0.14 12.16 8.45
N GLU A 62 -0.34 13.44 8.11
CA GLU A 62 -1.38 13.91 7.19
C GLU A 62 -0.80 14.99 6.27
N GLY A 63 -1.54 15.34 5.21
CA GLY A 63 -1.14 16.41 4.30
C GLY A 63 0.04 16.07 3.38
N LEU A 64 0.37 14.79 3.24
CA LEU A 64 1.36 14.29 2.28
C LEU A 64 0.80 14.31 0.86
N ASP A 65 1.64 14.67 -0.10
CA ASP A 65 1.34 14.68 -1.52
C ASP A 65 1.88 13.43 -2.20
N THR A 66 0.99 12.53 -2.59
CA THR A 66 1.33 11.27 -3.28
C THR A 66 2.53 10.55 -2.63
N PRO A 67 2.44 10.16 -1.35
CA PRO A 67 3.54 9.49 -0.64
C PRO A 67 3.86 8.15 -1.30
N TRP A 68 5.14 7.85 -1.49
CA TRP A 68 5.60 6.69 -2.27
C TRP A 68 6.38 5.67 -1.45
N ALA A 69 7.52 6.04 -0.88
CA ALA A 69 8.35 5.17 -0.06
C ALA A 69 8.52 5.75 1.35
N ILE A 70 8.76 4.85 2.30
CA ILE A 70 9.05 5.18 3.70
C ILE A 70 10.32 4.47 4.13
N THR A 71 11.15 5.13 4.94
CA THR A 71 12.30 4.50 5.61
C THR A 71 12.40 5.00 7.05
N PHE A 72 12.90 4.13 7.92
CA PHE A 72 13.10 4.41 9.34
C PHE A 72 14.51 4.94 9.55
N LEU A 73 14.62 6.00 10.35
CA LEU A 73 15.89 6.48 10.88
C LEU A 73 16.25 5.71 12.16
N PRO A 74 17.54 5.62 12.52
CA PRO A 74 17.98 4.90 13.72
C PRO A 74 17.29 5.34 15.01
N GLU A 75 16.94 6.62 15.12
CA GLU A 75 16.29 7.23 16.29
C GLU A 75 14.77 6.96 16.34
N GLY A 76 14.20 6.38 15.27
CA GLY A 76 12.78 6.03 15.16
C GLY A 76 11.92 7.07 14.43
N ASP A 77 12.52 8.16 13.95
CA ASP A 77 11.89 9.08 13.01
C ASP A 77 11.74 8.46 11.62
N LEU A 78 10.90 9.06 10.78
CA LEU A 78 10.56 8.52 9.45
C LEU A 78 10.89 9.53 8.36
N LEU A 79 11.47 9.04 7.27
CA LEU A 79 11.51 9.76 6.01
C LEU A 79 10.49 9.18 5.04
N VAL A 80 9.72 10.06 4.39
CA VAL A 80 8.76 9.70 3.34
C VAL A 80 9.12 10.44 2.06
N THR A 81 9.19 9.73 0.94
CA THR A 81 9.27 10.37 -0.38
C THR A 81 7.87 10.71 -0.87
N GLU A 82 7.71 11.90 -1.41
CA GLU A 82 6.54 12.34 -2.18
C GLU A 82 6.90 12.29 -3.65
N ARG A 83 6.01 11.74 -4.47
CA ARG A 83 6.30 11.47 -5.88
C ARG A 83 6.69 12.72 -6.68
N SER A 84 6.22 13.88 -6.25
CA SER A 84 6.54 15.20 -6.80
C SER A 84 8.01 15.62 -6.66
N GLY A 85 8.84 14.89 -5.90
CA GLY A 85 10.25 15.23 -5.69
C GLY A 85 10.62 15.68 -4.28
N ARG A 86 9.69 15.61 -3.31
CA ARG A 86 9.96 16.05 -1.93
C ARG A 86 10.28 14.88 -1.00
N VAL A 87 11.13 15.13 -0.01
CA VAL A 87 11.36 14.23 1.12
C VAL A 87 10.83 14.89 2.39
N ARG A 88 9.97 14.18 3.10
CA ARG A 88 9.30 14.63 4.31
C ARG A 88 9.85 13.89 5.52
N LEU A 89 10.02 14.61 6.63
CA LEU A 89 10.38 14.07 7.94
C LEU A 89 9.13 14.05 8.83
N ILE A 90 8.86 12.89 9.42
CA ILE A 90 7.81 12.70 10.43
C ILE A 90 8.52 12.35 11.73
N LEU A 91 8.34 13.20 12.74
CA LEU A 91 8.93 13.01 14.06
C LEU A 91 8.02 12.16 14.92
N LYS A 92 8.54 11.04 15.43
CA LYS A 92 7.76 10.05 16.19
C LYS A 92 6.97 10.66 17.35
N ASP A 93 7.57 11.63 18.04
CA ASP A 93 7.04 12.20 19.28
C ASP A 93 6.25 13.50 19.07
N LYS A 94 6.14 14.01 17.84
CA LYS A 94 5.46 15.30 17.55
C LYS A 94 4.11 15.17 16.84
N GLY A 95 3.58 13.95 16.75
CA GLY A 95 2.27 13.67 16.16
C GLY A 95 2.27 13.87 14.64
N LEU A 96 1.20 14.44 14.09
CA LEU A 96 1.00 14.64 12.64
C LEU A 96 1.90 15.71 11.99
N GLN A 97 2.96 16.14 12.67
CA GLN A 97 3.86 17.15 12.15
C GLN A 97 4.76 16.58 11.06
N VAL A 98 4.71 17.23 9.89
CA VAL A 98 5.50 16.87 8.72
C VAL A 98 6.33 18.07 8.30
N SER A 99 7.66 17.94 8.33
CA SER A 99 8.56 18.97 7.81
C SER A 99 9.20 18.53 6.50
N GLU A 100 9.52 19.49 5.63
CA GLU A 100 10.31 19.22 4.44
C GLU A 100 11.78 19.07 4.80
N VAL A 101 12.44 18.04 4.29
CA VAL A 101 13.88 17.85 4.38
C VAL A 101 14.56 18.40 3.14
N VAL A 102 14.04 18.03 1.97
CA VAL A 102 14.57 18.44 0.67
C VAL A 102 13.49 18.37 -0.41
N GLU A 103 13.61 19.22 -1.42
CA GLU A 103 12.89 19.17 -2.68
C GLU A 103 13.89 19.02 -3.83
N LEU A 104 13.71 18.00 -4.66
CA LEU A 104 14.50 17.71 -5.85
C LEU A 104 13.76 18.26 -7.08
N LYS A 105 14.22 19.41 -7.60
CA LYS A 105 13.53 20.15 -8.67
C LYS A 105 13.63 19.48 -10.04
N GLU A 106 14.56 18.55 -10.20
CA GLU A 106 14.79 17.80 -11.43
C GLU A 106 13.85 16.59 -11.56
N VAL A 107 13.02 16.32 -10.54
CA VAL A 107 12.04 15.23 -10.55
C VAL A 107 10.76 15.68 -11.25
N GLU A 108 10.28 14.86 -12.18
CA GLU A 108 8.99 15.05 -12.84
C GLU A 108 8.03 13.90 -12.49
N GLU A 109 6.85 14.24 -11.99
CA GLU A 109 5.77 13.31 -11.69
C GLU A 109 4.91 13.07 -12.95
N ILE A 110 5.30 12.10 -13.78
CA ILE A 110 4.60 11.74 -15.03
C ILE A 110 4.33 10.25 -15.08
N GLY A 111 3.05 9.87 -15.20
CA GLY A 111 2.65 8.46 -15.24
C GLY A 111 3.00 7.76 -13.93
N GLU A 112 3.86 6.73 -14.00
CA GLU A 112 4.43 6.00 -12.86
C GLU A 112 5.79 6.57 -12.41
N GLY A 113 6.27 7.64 -13.06
CA GLY A 113 7.53 8.31 -12.74
C GLY A 113 7.40 9.31 -11.59
N GLY A 114 8.56 9.67 -11.02
CA GLY A 114 8.70 10.63 -9.92
C GLY A 114 9.83 10.25 -8.97
N LEU A 115 9.82 10.80 -7.76
CA LEU A 115 10.74 10.39 -6.70
C LEU A 115 10.19 9.12 -6.02
N LEU A 116 10.92 8.02 -6.19
CA LEU A 116 10.46 6.69 -5.80
C LEU A 116 11.06 6.24 -4.45
N GLY A 117 11.94 5.25 -4.48
CA GLY A 117 12.52 4.63 -3.30
C GLY A 117 13.51 5.53 -2.56
N ILE A 118 13.62 5.29 -1.26
CA ILE A 118 14.62 5.87 -0.35
C ILE A 118 15.12 4.76 0.58
N ILE A 119 16.39 4.83 0.98
CA ILE A 119 16.97 3.91 1.97
C ILE A 119 17.86 4.70 2.91
N SER A 120 17.70 4.50 4.22
CA SER A 120 18.65 4.97 5.22
C SER A 120 19.88 4.06 5.24
N ASN A 121 21.07 4.65 5.40
CA ASN A 121 22.29 3.88 5.57
C ASN A 121 22.21 3.13 6.92
N PRO A 122 22.35 1.79 6.96
CA PRO A 122 22.25 1.02 8.20
C PRO A 122 23.48 1.15 9.13
N LEU A 123 24.58 1.75 8.68
CA LEU A 123 25.81 1.85 9.45
C LEU A 123 25.94 3.23 10.12
N GLU A 124 26.02 3.24 11.45
CA GLU A 124 26.71 4.32 12.16
C GLU A 124 28.15 4.31 11.66
N GLU A 125 28.58 5.37 10.96
CA GLU A 125 30.02 5.58 10.76
C GLU A 125 30.63 5.76 12.14
N LEU A 126 31.39 4.75 12.58
CA LEU A 126 32.32 4.88 13.70
C LEU A 126 33.40 5.89 13.27
N ILE A 127 33.20 7.15 13.65
CA ILE A 127 34.22 8.21 13.60
C ILE A 127 35.02 8.17 14.90
#